data_AF-A0A8T3M0K9-F1
#
_entry.id   AF-A0A8T3M0K9-F1
#
_cell.length_a   1.000
_cell.length_b   1.000
_cell.length_c   1.000
_cell.angle_alpha   90.00
_cell.angle_beta   90.00
_cell.angle_gamma   90.00
#
_symmetry.space_group_name_H-M   'P 1'
#
loop_
_entity.id
_entity.type
_entity.pdbx_description
1 polymer ?
#
loop_
_entity_poly.entity_id
_entity_poly.type
_entity_poly.pdbx_seq_one_letter_code
_entity_poly.pdbx_strand_id
1 'polypeptide(L)'
;MSDPGAPFELPPELAIDTDVARRIMGGFIREQLRQAGFQRLVLGLSGGIDSALVAYLAAEAIGAEQLLCVLMPYRTSSEASRTDAAEVVRRLGCASELVEISGMVDAYFSDPSRADASPLRRGNLMARTRMSVLYDHSVTWGGLVAGTGNKTESLIGYT
;
A
#
# COMPACT_ATOMS: atom_id res chain seq x y z
N MET A 1 1.79 38.04 7.65
CA MET A 1 2.55 36.78 7.67
C MET A 1 1.56 35.70 8.06
N SER A 2 1.23 34.80 7.13
CA SER A 2 0.31 33.69 7.37
C SER A 2 0.93 32.67 8.33
N ASP A 3 0.13 32.17 9.25
CA ASP A 3 0.49 31.13 10.21
C ASP A 3 0.91 29.85 9.48
N PRO A 4 2.16 29.37 9.63
CA PRO A 4 2.63 28.14 8.99
C PRO A 4 1.95 26.86 9.50
N GLY A 5 1.11 26.95 10.53
CA GLY A 5 0.31 25.84 11.06
C GLY A 5 -1.17 25.86 10.67
N ALA A 6 -1.65 26.87 9.95
CA ALA A 6 -3.04 26.91 9.50
C ALA A 6 -3.27 25.79 8.47
N PRO A 7 -4.26 24.89 8.65
CA PRO A 7 -4.59 23.90 7.65
C PRO A 7 -4.90 24.61 6.33
N PHE A 8 -4.33 24.11 5.24
CA PHE A 8 -4.65 24.61 3.91
C PHE A 8 -6.16 24.56 3.71
N GLU A 9 -6.80 25.73 3.60
CA GLU A 9 -8.22 25.80 3.30
C GLU A 9 -8.42 25.33 1.86
N LEU A 10 -9.03 24.15 1.72
CA LEU A 10 -9.39 23.61 0.42
C LEU A 10 -10.39 24.56 -0.24
N PRO A 11 -10.14 24.98 -1.49
CA PRO A 11 -11.14 25.69 -2.28
C PRO A 11 -12.47 24.91 -2.27
N PRO A 12 -13.64 25.56 -2.20
CA PRO A 12 -14.93 24.88 -2.20
C PRO A 12 -15.12 23.90 -3.36
N GLU A 13 -14.48 24.15 -4.51
CA GLU A 13 -14.49 23.32 -5.70
C GLU A 13 -13.68 22.02 -5.53
N LEU A 14 -12.75 22.00 -4.59
CA LEU A 14 -11.94 20.85 -4.20
C LEU A 14 -12.41 20.23 -2.88
N ALA A 15 -13.50 20.74 -2.29
CA ALA A 15 -14.08 20.16 -1.10
C ALA A 15 -14.63 18.76 -1.42
N ILE A 16 -14.13 17.76 -0.70
CA ILE A 16 -14.58 16.38 -0.82
C ILE A 16 -15.51 16.09 0.36
N ASP A 17 -16.73 15.66 0.07
CA ASP A 17 -17.58 15.00 1.06
C ASP A 17 -17.00 13.60 1.34
N THR A 18 -16.29 13.50 2.46
CA THR A 18 -15.57 12.27 2.84
C THR A 18 -16.52 11.13 3.18
N ASP A 19 -17.74 11.40 3.66
CA ASP A 19 -18.74 10.38 3.94
C ASP A 19 -19.27 9.77 2.64
N VAL A 20 -19.54 10.61 1.64
CA VAL A 20 -19.91 10.16 0.29
C VAL A 20 -18.76 9.35 -0.33
N ALA A 21 -17.53 9.87 -0.28
CA ALA A 21 -16.36 9.20 -0.84
C ALA A 21 -16.14 7.82 -0.19
N ARG A 22 -16.21 7.73 1.13
CA ARG A 22 -16.09 6.49 1.91
C ARG A 22 -17.15 5.46 1.51
N ARG A 23 -18.42 5.87 1.36
CA ARG A 23 -19.50 4.98 0.89
C ARG A 23 -19.24 4.45 -0.52
N ILE A 24 -18.83 5.33 -1.45
CA ILE A 24 -18.52 4.95 -2.84
C ILE A 24 -17.35 3.97 -2.87
N MET A 25 -16.25 4.29 -2.18
CA MET A 25 -15.05 3.44 -2.14
C MET A 25 -15.32 2.08 -1.50
N GLY A 26 -16.05 2.04 -0.38
CA GLY A 26 -16.43 0.77 0.25
C GLY A 26 -17.33 -0.08 -0.63
N GLY A 27 -18.28 0.54 -1.36
CA GLY A 27 -19.10 -0.13 -2.36
C GLY A 27 -18.26 -0.68 -3.52
N PHE A 28 -17.31 0.11 -4.04
CA PHE A 28 -16.38 -0.29 -5.07
C PHE A 28 -15.55 -1.50 -4.66
N ILE A 29 -14.94 -1.49 -3.46
CA ILE A 29 -14.12 -2.60 -2.94
C ILE A 29 -14.92 -3.91 -2.93
N ARG A 30 -16.15 -3.89 -2.35
CA ARG A 30 -17.01 -5.08 -2.31
C ARG A 30 -17.37 -5.58 -3.71
N GLU A 31 -17.68 -4.67 -4.62
CA GLU A 31 -18.06 -5.03 -5.98
C GLU A 31 -16.88 -5.62 -6.77
N GLN A 32 -15.68 -5.06 -6.64
CA GLN A 32 -14.48 -5.61 -7.30
C GLN A 32 -14.14 -7.01 -6.79
N LEU A 33 -14.23 -7.24 -5.49
CA LEU A 33 -14.04 -8.57 -4.89
C LEU A 33 -15.09 -9.57 -5.41
N ARG A 34 -16.37 -9.17 -5.39
CA ARG A 34 -17.47 -10.01 -5.91
C ARG A 34 -17.29 -10.36 -7.38
N GLN A 35 -16.92 -9.39 -8.23
CA GLN A 35 -16.68 -9.61 -9.66
C GLN A 35 -15.49 -10.54 -9.91
N ALA A 36 -14.43 -10.41 -9.11
CA ALA A 36 -13.25 -11.25 -9.21
C ALA A 36 -13.41 -12.63 -8.52
N GLY A 37 -14.52 -12.89 -7.83
CA GLY A 37 -14.78 -14.15 -7.13
C GLY A 37 -14.03 -14.30 -5.80
N PHE A 38 -13.58 -13.19 -5.21
CA PHE A 38 -12.86 -13.15 -3.93
C PHE A 38 -13.74 -12.61 -2.81
N GLN A 39 -13.41 -13.01 -1.58
CA GLN A 39 -13.99 -12.44 -0.34
C GLN A 39 -12.94 -11.74 0.52
N ARG A 40 -11.65 -11.92 0.18
CA ARG A 40 -10.49 -11.46 0.92
C ARG A 40 -9.64 -10.53 0.09
N LEU A 41 -8.87 -9.69 0.76
CA LEU A 41 -8.01 -8.70 0.15
C LEU A 41 -6.60 -8.79 0.73
N VAL A 42 -5.60 -8.67 -0.14
CA VAL A 42 -4.17 -8.59 0.22
C VAL A 42 -3.65 -7.20 -0.16
N LEU A 43 -2.94 -6.56 0.75
CA LEU A 43 -2.48 -5.19 0.60
C LEU A 43 -1.02 -5.06 1.04
N GLY A 44 -0.20 -4.41 0.21
CA GLY A 44 1.12 -3.94 0.65
C GLY A 44 0.99 -2.74 1.57
N LEU A 45 1.48 -2.85 2.80
CA LEU A 45 1.42 -1.76 3.79
C LEU A 45 2.81 -1.16 4.00
N SER A 46 2.99 0.08 3.52
CA SER A 46 4.30 0.76 3.51
C SER A 46 4.53 1.69 4.70
N GLY A 47 3.49 1.99 5.48
CA GLY A 47 3.48 3.06 6.48
C GLY A 47 3.16 4.44 5.92
N GLY A 48 2.96 4.56 4.60
CA GLY A 48 2.49 5.78 3.96
C GLY A 48 0.97 5.94 4.03
N ILE A 49 0.51 7.19 3.91
CA ILE A 49 -0.90 7.59 4.02
C ILE A 49 -1.81 6.84 3.05
N ASP A 50 -1.38 6.62 1.80
CA ASP A 50 -2.21 5.97 0.78
C ASP A 50 -2.49 4.50 1.14
N SER A 51 -1.44 3.75 1.50
CA SER A 51 -1.60 2.35 1.93
C SER A 51 -2.40 2.21 3.23
N ALA A 52 -2.23 3.15 4.17
CA ALA A 52 -3.02 3.18 5.39
C ALA A 52 -4.51 3.44 5.09
N LEU A 53 -4.81 4.44 4.25
CA LEU A 53 -6.18 4.76 3.85
C LEU A 53 -6.88 3.57 3.20
N VAL A 54 -6.21 2.89 2.26
CA VAL A 54 -6.75 1.68 1.62
C VAL A 54 -6.99 0.57 2.65
N ALA A 55 -6.09 0.37 3.62
CA ALA A 55 -6.26 -0.62 4.68
C ALA A 55 -7.52 -0.36 5.52
N TYR A 56 -7.75 0.89 5.94
CA TYR A 56 -8.94 1.27 6.70
C TYR A 56 -10.23 1.11 5.89
N LEU A 57 -10.24 1.58 4.64
CA LEU A 57 -11.41 1.44 3.76
C LEU A 57 -11.73 -0.03 3.46
N ALA A 58 -10.71 -0.86 3.25
CA ALA A 58 -10.89 -2.29 3.04
C ALA A 58 -11.44 -2.98 4.29
N ALA A 59 -10.81 -2.77 5.46
CA ALA A 59 -11.28 -3.36 6.72
C ALA A 59 -12.72 -2.95 7.05
N GLU A 60 -13.09 -1.71 6.78
CA GLU A 60 -14.48 -1.27 6.92
C GLU A 60 -15.41 -1.94 5.90
N ALA A 61 -14.98 -2.09 4.66
CA ALA A 61 -15.83 -2.58 3.57
C ALA A 61 -16.13 -4.09 3.68
N ILE A 62 -15.16 -4.88 4.16
CA ILE A 62 -15.21 -6.36 4.12
C ILE A 62 -14.88 -7.05 5.46
N GLY A 63 -14.58 -6.29 6.52
CA GLY A 63 -14.11 -6.83 7.79
C GLY A 63 -12.58 -6.96 7.83
N ALA A 64 -11.98 -6.65 8.99
CA ALA A 64 -10.54 -6.70 9.18
C ALA A 64 -9.98 -8.13 9.09
N GLU A 65 -10.79 -9.13 9.41
CA GLU A 65 -10.46 -10.56 9.33
C GLU A 65 -10.31 -11.07 7.90
N GLN A 66 -10.85 -10.35 6.91
CA GLN A 66 -10.70 -10.66 5.48
C GLN A 66 -9.52 -9.92 4.84
N LEU A 67 -8.82 -9.09 5.61
CA LEU A 67 -7.70 -8.27 5.16
C LEU A 67 -6.37 -8.85 5.63
N LEU A 68 -5.45 -9.04 4.69
CA LEU A 68 -4.04 -9.31 4.97
C LEU A 68 -3.18 -8.11 4.57
N CYS A 69 -2.46 -7.54 5.53
CA CYS A 69 -1.46 -6.50 5.29
C CYS A 69 -0.05 -7.09 5.27
N VAL A 70 0.65 -6.99 4.13
CA VAL A 70 2.04 -7.46 3.98
C VAL A 70 3.00 -6.27 4.06
N LEU A 71 3.87 -6.28 5.07
CA LEU A 71 4.92 -5.29 5.27
C LEU A 71 6.18 -5.79 4.56
N MET A 72 6.71 -4.99 3.63
CA MET A 72 7.82 -5.43 2.76
C MET A 72 8.99 -4.44 2.76
N PRO A 73 9.67 -4.27 3.92
CA PRO A 73 10.74 -3.30 4.01
C PRO A 73 12.00 -3.79 3.29
N TYR A 74 12.79 -2.81 2.87
CA TYR A 74 14.17 -3.01 2.47
C TYR A 74 15.07 -2.54 3.62
N ARG A 75 16.35 -2.94 3.65
CA ARG A 75 17.28 -2.63 4.75
C ARG A 75 17.46 -1.13 5.03
N THR A 76 17.23 -0.27 4.03
CA THR A 76 17.28 1.20 4.18
C THR A 76 15.90 1.83 4.38
N SER A 77 14.84 1.04 4.56
CA SER A 77 13.52 1.57 4.93
C SER A 77 13.59 2.20 6.32
N SER A 78 12.91 3.34 6.49
CA SER A 78 12.90 4.06 7.76
C SER A 78 12.20 3.24 8.86
N GLU A 79 12.70 3.38 10.09
CA GLU A 79 12.07 2.77 11.26
C GLU A 79 10.67 3.35 11.52
N ALA A 80 10.50 4.66 11.30
CA ALA A 80 9.21 5.34 11.42
C ALA A 80 8.13 4.69 10.55
N SER A 81 8.41 4.42 9.27
CA SER A 81 7.42 3.79 8.38
C SER A 81 7.07 2.36 8.80
N ARG A 82 8.01 1.62 9.39
CA ARG A 82 7.75 0.29 9.95
C ARG A 82 6.83 0.38 11.17
N THR A 83 7.09 1.35 12.07
CA THR A 83 6.27 1.60 13.26
C THR A 83 4.86 2.04 12.89
N ASP A 84 4.71 2.95 11.93
CA ASP A 84 3.41 3.43 11.47
C ASP A 84 2.58 2.31 10.83
N ALA A 85 3.19 1.46 10.00
CA ALA A 85 2.53 0.29 9.43
C ALA A 85 2.09 -0.71 10.51
N ALA A 86 2.94 -0.98 11.50
CA ALA A 86 2.60 -1.87 12.62
C ALA A 86 1.44 -1.30 13.47
N GLU A 87 1.40 0.02 13.66
CA GLU A 87 0.31 0.69 14.36
C GLU A 87 -1.02 0.60 13.60
N VAL A 88 -1.02 0.72 12.28
CA VAL A 88 -2.21 0.51 11.44
C VAL A 88 -2.75 -0.91 11.61
N VAL A 89 -1.89 -1.93 11.51
CA VAL A 89 -2.27 -3.34 11.74
C VAL A 89 -2.87 -3.51 13.13
N ARG A 90 -2.19 -2.99 14.16
CA ARG A 90 -2.64 -3.09 15.56
C ARG A 90 -4.01 -2.46 15.78
N ARG A 91 -4.28 -1.30 15.17
CA ARG A 91 -5.56 -0.59 15.28
C ARG A 91 -6.70 -1.30 14.56
N LEU A 92 -6.42 -1.86 13.38
CA LEU A 92 -7.42 -2.58 12.60
C LEU A 92 -7.70 -3.98 13.14
N GLY A 93 -6.71 -4.63 13.77
CA GLY A 93 -6.80 -6.02 14.19
C GLY A 93 -6.82 -6.99 13.00
N CYS A 94 -6.30 -6.58 11.84
CA CYS A 94 -6.21 -7.42 10.65
C CYS A 94 -5.01 -8.38 10.72
N ALA A 95 -5.00 -9.38 9.83
CA ALA A 95 -3.84 -10.25 9.66
C ALA A 95 -2.67 -9.46 9.07
N SER A 96 -1.45 -9.81 9.46
CA SER A 96 -0.26 -9.20 8.88
C SER A 96 0.90 -10.17 8.75
N GLU A 97 1.76 -9.91 7.76
CA GLU A 97 3.00 -10.65 7.53
C GLU A 97 4.15 -9.67 7.23
N LEU A 98 5.35 -10.02 7.68
CA LEU A 98 6.57 -9.26 7.43
C LEU A 98 7.48 -10.05 6.48
N VAL A 99 7.77 -9.48 5.32
CA VAL A 99 8.64 -10.09 4.30
C VAL A 99 9.77 -9.12 3.95
N GLU A 100 10.96 -9.35 4.51
CA GLU A 100 12.15 -8.56 4.19
C GLU A 100 12.61 -8.81 2.75
N ILE A 101 12.51 -7.79 1.89
CA ILE A 101 12.82 -7.95 0.44
C ILE A 101 14.29 -7.79 0.11
N SER A 102 15.13 -7.42 1.09
CA SER A 102 16.54 -7.09 0.91
C SER A 102 17.31 -8.20 0.19
N GLY A 103 17.15 -9.45 0.61
CA GLY A 103 17.83 -10.60 -0.02
C GLY A 103 17.44 -10.78 -1.50
N MET A 104 16.14 -10.67 -1.81
CA MET A 104 15.63 -10.82 -3.18
C MET A 104 16.15 -9.72 -4.11
N VAL A 105 16.18 -8.48 -3.63
CA VAL A 105 16.62 -7.31 -4.38
C VAL A 105 18.14 -7.34 -4.58
N ASP A 106 18.90 -7.60 -3.52
CA ASP A 106 20.36 -7.57 -3.55
C ASP A 106 20.94 -8.72 -4.39
N ALA A 107 20.29 -9.88 -4.41
CA ALA A 107 20.68 -10.99 -5.26
C ALA A 107 20.66 -10.63 -6.76
N TYR A 108 19.71 -9.79 -7.20
CA TYR A 108 19.67 -9.36 -8.60
C TYR A 108 20.86 -8.44 -8.96
N PHE A 109 21.29 -7.61 -8.02
CA PHE A 109 22.38 -6.65 -8.19
C PHE A 109 23.76 -7.19 -7.76
N SER A 110 23.87 -8.47 -7.39
CA SER A 110 25.16 -9.07 -7.01
C SER A 110 26.09 -9.33 -8.20
N ASP A 111 25.56 -9.30 -9.42
CA ASP A 111 26.33 -9.38 -10.65
C ASP A 111 27.13 -8.08 -10.87
N PRO A 112 28.46 -8.16 -11.06
CA PRO A 112 29.31 -6.99 -11.27
C PRO A 112 28.85 -6.07 -12.42
N SER A 113 28.20 -6.61 -13.45
CA SER A 113 27.65 -5.82 -14.57
C SER A 113 26.50 -4.89 -14.16
N ARG A 114 25.96 -5.04 -12.94
CA ARG A 114 24.85 -4.25 -12.39
C ARG A 114 25.21 -3.52 -11.10
N ALA A 115 26.49 -3.54 -10.69
CA ALA A 115 26.94 -2.94 -9.43
C ALA A 115 26.70 -1.42 -9.39
N ASP A 116 26.72 -0.75 -10.54
CA ASP A 116 26.51 0.69 -10.73
C ASP A 116 25.02 1.12 -10.77
N ALA A 117 24.09 0.21 -10.42
CA ALA A 117 22.68 0.48 -10.52
C ALA A 117 22.26 1.74 -9.74
N SER A 118 21.70 2.70 -10.47
CA SER A 118 21.17 3.94 -9.91
C SER A 118 20.06 3.68 -8.88
N PRO A 119 19.78 4.64 -7.98
CA PRO A 119 18.66 4.54 -7.03
C PRO A 119 17.31 4.26 -7.72
N LEU A 120 17.07 4.84 -8.90
CA LEU A 120 15.87 4.58 -9.69
C LEU A 120 15.79 3.12 -10.15
N ARG A 121 16.90 2.55 -10.65
CA ARG A 121 16.94 1.13 -11.06
C ARG A 121 16.65 0.21 -9.88
N ARG A 122 17.23 0.50 -8.71
CA ARG A 122 16.98 -0.27 -7.48
C ARG A 122 15.53 -0.11 -7.00
N GLY A 123 15.00 1.11 -7.00
CA GLY A 123 13.60 1.41 -6.67
C GLY A 123 12.61 0.63 -7.54
N ASN A 124 12.85 0.63 -8.84
CA ASN A 124 12.06 -0.11 -9.81
C ASN A 124 12.07 -1.62 -9.55
N LEU A 125 13.21 -2.20 -9.19
CA LEU A 125 13.26 -3.62 -8.82
C LEU A 125 12.51 -3.87 -7.51
N MET A 126 12.73 -3.03 -6.48
CA MET A 126 12.03 -3.17 -5.19
C MET A 126 10.51 -3.17 -5.36
N ALA A 127 9.95 -2.27 -6.18
CA ALA A 127 8.52 -2.24 -6.47
C ALA A 127 8.01 -3.56 -7.09
N ARG A 128 8.74 -4.10 -8.07
CA ARG A 128 8.40 -5.38 -8.73
C ARG A 128 8.54 -6.58 -7.80
N THR A 129 9.56 -6.59 -6.94
CA THR A 129 9.73 -7.62 -5.92
C THR A 129 8.57 -7.61 -4.93
N ARG A 130 8.12 -6.44 -4.48
CA ARG A 130 6.94 -6.32 -3.60
C ARG A 130 5.68 -6.85 -4.26
N MET A 131 5.45 -6.49 -5.53
CA MET A 131 4.31 -7.02 -6.28
C MET A 131 4.36 -8.55 -6.40
N SER A 132 5.55 -9.11 -6.62
CA SER A 132 5.74 -10.56 -6.69
C SER A 132 5.39 -11.25 -5.37
N VAL A 133 5.84 -10.68 -4.23
CA VAL A 133 5.47 -11.15 -2.89
C VAL A 133 3.97 -11.05 -2.68
N LEU A 134 3.33 -9.93 -3.01
CA LEU A 134 1.89 -9.77 -2.82
C LEU A 134 1.06 -10.80 -3.59
N TYR A 135 1.42 -11.10 -4.84
CA TYR A 135 0.73 -12.13 -5.63
C TYR A 135 1.02 -13.56 -5.15
N ASP A 136 2.17 -13.82 -4.53
CA ASP A 136 2.42 -15.09 -3.86
C ASP A 136 1.48 -15.27 -2.64
N HIS A 137 1.43 -14.27 -1.77
CA HIS A 137 0.52 -14.28 -0.61
C HIS A 137 -0.96 -14.23 -1.02
N SER A 138 -1.29 -13.69 -2.20
CA SER A 138 -2.66 -13.69 -2.71
C SER A 138 -3.19 -15.10 -2.95
N VAL A 139 -2.33 -16.02 -3.38
CA VAL A 139 -2.68 -17.43 -3.59
C VAL A 139 -2.88 -18.15 -2.26
N THR A 140 -1.98 -17.96 -1.30
CA THR A 140 -2.05 -18.64 0.00
C THR A 140 -3.20 -18.12 0.88
N TRP A 141 -3.43 -16.80 0.87
CA TRP A 141 -4.55 -16.16 1.58
C TRP A 141 -5.90 -16.38 0.89
N GLY A 142 -5.88 -16.59 -0.44
CA GLY A 142 -7.07 -16.63 -1.29
C GLY A 142 -7.74 -15.27 -1.39
N GLY A 143 -6.96 -14.21 -1.61
CA GLY A 143 -7.45 -12.83 -1.67
C GLY A 143 -7.03 -12.08 -2.93
N LEU A 144 -7.75 -11.03 -3.28
CA LEU A 144 -7.41 -10.14 -4.38
C LEU A 144 -6.37 -9.12 -3.92
N VAL A 145 -5.33 -8.88 -4.72
CA VAL A 145 -4.34 -7.85 -4.40
C VAL A 145 -4.89 -6.46 -4.71
N ALA A 146 -4.81 -5.55 -3.74
CA ALA A 146 -5.19 -4.15 -3.91
C ALA A 146 -3.97 -3.25 -4.14
N GLY A 147 -4.12 -2.30 -5.07
CA GLY A 147 -3.18 -1.21 -5.27
C GLY A 147 -3.47 -0.03 -4.36
N THR A 148 -2.47 0.84 -4.18
CA THR A 148 -2.56 2.06 -3.35
C THR A 148 -2.17 3.32 -4.11
N GLY A 149 -2.05 3.23 -5.44
CA GLY A 149 -1.66 4.37 -6.26
C GLY A 149 -2.75 5.44 -6.29
N ASN A 150 -2.33 6.71 -6.31
CA ASN A 150 -3.25 7.85 -6.36
C ASN A 150 -3.26 8.52 -7.75
N LYS A 151 -4.25 9.39 -7.97
CA LYS A 151 -4.46 10.02 -9.29
C LYS A 151 -3.27 10.90 -9.71
N THR A 152 -2.63 11.58 -8.76
CA THR A 152 -1.47 12.43 -9.04
C THR A 152 -0.31 11.59 -9.57
N GLU A 153 0.01 10.48 -8.90
CA GLU A 153 1.04 9.54 -9.33
C GLU A 153 0.75 8.99 -10.72
N SER A 154 -0.49 8.58 -10.98
CA SER A 154 -0.88 8.08 -12.30
C SER A 154 -0.74 9.13 -13.40
N LEU A 155 -0.98 10.41 -13.11
CA LEU A 155 -0.89 11.49 -14.11
C LEU A 155 0.55 11.85 -14.47
N ILE A 156 1.50 11.65 -13.55
CA ILE A 156 2.91 11.99 -13.76
C ILE A 156 3.80 10.76 -14.03
N GLY A 157 3.21 9.55 -14.07
CA GLY A 157 3.91 8.30 -14.34
C GLY A 157 4.73 7.77 -13.17
N TYR A 158 4.27 7.98 -11.93
CA TYR A 158 4.93 7.57 -10.69
C TYR A 158 4.28 6.33 -10.05
N THR A 159 3.96 5.31 -10.85
CA THR A 159 3.38 4.02 -10.40
C THR A 159 4.25 2.83 -10.75
#